data_AF-D8M0P2-F1
#
_entry.id   AF-D8M0P2-F1
#
_cell.length_a   1.000
_cell.length_b   1.000
_cell.length_c   1.000
_cell.angle_alpha   90.00
_cell.angle_beta   90.00
_cell.angle_gamma   90.00
#
_symmetry.space_group_name_H-M   'P 1'
#
loop_
_entity.id
_entity.type
_entity.pdbx_description
1 polymer ?
#
loop_
_entity_poly.entity_id
_entity_poly.type
_entity_poly.pdbx_seq_one_letter_code
_entity_poly.pdbx_strand_id
1 'polypeptide(L)'
;MGPMAGIECYKYVLENTTTNGTDQDNLNSLIISYPRSIGNRVDYVLGKSCKNPGESVLDFLQSQLECIVRTYKRVVIGVACITFHCPSVFSVFQQGVKSRFPEVELVSIISATVEFVRTLYPHLRRVGIMSTDGTRHVRPFEDDMSKQGISLVYLNDDQQSIITSCIFNEQW
;
A
#
# COMPACT_ATOMS: atom_id res chain seq x y z
N MET A 1 5.89 4.55 1.45
CA MET A 1 6.27 4.83 2.85
C MET A 1 7.08 3.63 3.39
N GLY A 2 8.41 3.55 3.31
CA GLY A 2 9.41 4.61 3.13
C GLY A 2 9.58 5.17 1.70
N PRO A 3 10.48 6.15 1.53
CA PRO A 3 10.72 6.83 0.25
C PRO A 3 11.16 5.88 -0.86
N MET A 4 12.11 4.96 -0.58
CA MET A 4 12.60 4.00 -1.58
C MET A 4 11.51 3.08 -2.12
N ALA A 5 10.61 2.60 -1.26
CA ALA A 5 9.46 1.80 -1.71
C ALA A 5 8.52 2.59 -2.63
N GLY A 6 8.42 3.92 -2.46
CA GLY A 6 7.67 4.78 -3.38
C GLY A 6 8.33 4.89 -4.76
N ILE A 7 9.66 5.02 -4.78
CA ILE A 7 10.44 5.04 -6.03
C ILE A 7 10.31 3.71 -6.76
N GLU A 8 10.49 2.58 -6.06
CA GLU A 8 10.40 1.25 -6.69
C GLU A 8 8.99 0.97 -7.22
N CYS A 9 7.95 1.37 -6.47
CA CYS A 9 6.58 1.27 -6.95
C CYS A 9 6.36 2.09 -8.23
N TYR A 10 6.89 3.30 -8.31
CA TYR A 10 6.77 4.12 -9.52
C TYR A 10 7.52 3.50 -10.71
N LYS A 11 8.72 2.97 -10.46
CA LYS A 11 9.49 2.23 -11.46
C LYS A 11 8.68 1.05 -12.02
N TYR A 12 8.04 0.25 -11.16
CA TYR A 12 7.17 -0.83 -11.62
C TYR A 12 5.99 -0.34 -12.46
N VAL A 13 5.39 0.81 -12.11
CA VAL A 13 4.32 1.40 -12.93
C VAL A 13 4.84 1.73 -14.32
N LEU A 14 6.02 2.36 -14.43
CA LEU A 14 6.62 2.68 -15.73
C LEU A 14 6.96 1.43 -16.54
N GLU A 15 7.63 0.45 -15.92
CA GLU A 15 8.04 -0.80 -16.58
C GLU A 15 6.85 -1.66 -17.06
N ASN A 16 5.69 -1.51 -16.41
CA ASN A 16 4.47 -2.25 -16.75
C ASN A 16 3.43 -1.39 -17.49
N THR A 17 3.79 -0.18 -17.91
CA THR A 17 2.95 0.65 -18.78
C THR A 17 3.33 0.38 -20.22
N THR A 18 2.37 -0.10 -21.01
CA THR A 18 2.56 -0.21 -22.47
C THR A 18 2.55 1.19 -23.09
N THR A 19 3.61 1.53 -23.83
CA THR A 19 3.72 2.79 -24.56
C THR A 19 4.12 2.56 -26.01
N ASN A 20 3.94 3.58 -26.85
CA ASN A 20 4.41 3.62 -28.23
C ASN A 20 5.90 3.95 -28.38
N GLY A 21 6.65 4.00 -27.27
CA GLY A 21 8.08 4.30 -27.24
C GLY A 21 8.44 5.79 -27.16
N THR A 22 7.47 6.69 -27.05
CA THR A 22 7.70 8.13 -26.81
C THR A 22 7.47 8.51 -25.36
N ASP A 23 8.15 9.56 -24.89
CA ASP A 23 7.97 10.08 -23.53
C ASP A 23 6.52 10.51 -23.28
N GLN A 24 5.87 11.10 -24.30
CA GLN A 24 4.53 11.68 -24.22
C GLN A 24 3.41 10.64 -24.06
N ASP A 25 3.68 9.37 -24.35
CA ASP A 25 2.71 8.29 -24.22
C ASP A 25 2.73 7.64 -22.82
N ASN A 26 3.62 8.07 -21.93
CA ASN A 26 3.63 7.64 -20.54
C ASN A 26 2.45 8.24 -19.75
N LEU A 27 2.12 7.57 -18.64
CA LEU A 27 1.10 8.06 -17.71
C LEU A 27 1.55 9.35 -17.01
N ASN A 28 0.68 10.35 -16.99
CA ASN A 28 0.83 11.50 -16.10
C ASN A 28 0.83 11.02 -14.64
N SER A 29 1.97 11.19 -13.96
CA SER A 29 2.21 10.60 -12.65
C SER A 29 2.68 11.65 -11.64
N LEU A 30 2.15 11.60 -10.42
CA LEU A 30 2.59 12.44 -9.31
C LEU A 30 3.05 11.56 -8.14
N ILE A 31 4.30 11.72 -7.73
CA ILE A 31 4.87 11.00 -6.59
C ILE A 31 4.98 11.94 -5.39
N ILE A 32 4.20 11.67 -4.36
CA ILE A 32 4.14 12.48 -3.13
C ILE A 32 4.88 11.74 -2.01
N SER A 33 5.97 12.32 -1.52
CA SER A 33 6.83 11.71 -0.49
C SER A 33 7.04 12.66 0.69
N TYR A 34 6.15 12.62 1.69
CA TYR A 34 6.22 13.41 2.92
C TYR A 34 6.50 12.52 4.15
N PRO A 35 7.71 11.92 4.26
CA PRO A 35 7.99 10.94 5.30
C PRO A 35 7.89 11.51 6.72
N ARG A 36 8.19 12.80 6.91
CA ARG A 36 8.11 13.49 8.20
C ARG A 36 6.67 13.67 8.69
N SER A 37 5.71 13.80 7.78
CA SER A 37 4.31 14.09 8.11
C SER A 37 3.51 12.85 8.51
N ILE A 38 4.05 11.66 8.25
CA ILE A 38 3.32 10.39 8.42
C ILE A 38 3.99 9.60 9.55
N GLY A 39 3.31 9.53 10.71
CA GLY A 39 3.75 8.72 11.84
C GLY A 39 3.97 7.25 11.47
N ASN A 40 4.73 6.52 12.29
CA ASN A 40 5.02 5.11 12.05
C ASN A 40 3.72 4.27 12.06
N ARG A 41 3.45 3.59 10.94
CA ARG A 41 2.24 2.79 10.76
C ARG A 41 2.21 1.58 11.71
N VAL A 42 3.37 0.97 11.95
CA VAL A 42 3.50 -0.17 12.88
C VAL A 42 3.14 0.28 14.29
N ASP A 43 3.65 1.42 14.73
CA ASP A 43 3.35 1.95 16.06
C ASP A 43 1.87 2.27 16.23
N TYR A 44 1.22 2.86 15.21
CA TYR A 44 -0.22 3.11 15.25
C TYR A 44 -1.04 1.81 15.37
N VAL A 45 -0.78 0.83 14.50
CA VAL A 45 -1.58 -0.41 14.51
C VAL A 45 -1.35 -1.28 15.75
N LEU A 46 -0.21 -1.10 16.43
CA LEU A 46 0.09 -1.73 17.72
C LEU A 46 -0.38 -0.89 18.92
N GLY A 47 -1.07 0.23 18.71
CA GLY A 47 -1.58 1.09 19.79
C GLY A 47 -0.52 1.92 20.51
N LYS A 48 0.70 2.03 19.97
CA LYS A 48 1.81 2.84 20.52
C LYS A 48 1.76 4.31 20.08
N SER A 49 0.90 4.64 19.11
CA SER A 49 0.68 6.01 18.63
C SER A 49 -0.82 6.27 18.49
N CYS A 50 -1.23 7.51 18.77
CA CYS A 50 -2.63 7.92 18.69
C CYS A 50 -3.04 8.53 17.34
N LYS A 51 -2.10 9.15 16.60
CA LYS A 51 -2.45 9.81 15.32
C LYS A 51 -2.56 8.78 14.20
N ASN A 52 -3.72 8.71 13.55
CA ASN A 52 -3.94 7.80 12.43
C ASN A 52 -3.10 8.25 11.21
N PRO A 53 -2.26 7.36 10.63
CA PRO A 53 -1.51 7.69 9.42
C PRO A 53 -2.40 8.06 8.23
N GLY A 54 -3.61 7.50 8.12
CA GLY A 54 -4.58 7.82 7.08
C GLY A 54 -5.03 9.27 7.13
N GLU A 55 -5.32 9.79 8.33
CA GLU A 55 -5.63 11.22 8.55
C GLU A 55 -4.44 12.10 8.16
N SER A 56 -3.23 11.71 8.59
CA SER A 56 -2.01 12.44 8.23
C SER A 56 -1.79 12.53 6.72
N VAL A 57 -2.18 11.51 5.96
CA VAL A 57 -2.11 11.54 4.49
C VAL A 57 -3.18 12.46 3.92
N LEU A 58 -4.41 12.40 4.44
CA LEU A 58 -5.50 13.28 4.01
C LEU A 58 -5.14 14.76 4.21
N ASP A 59 -4.50 15.11 5.33
CA ASP A 59 -4.09 16.48 5.68
C ASP A 59 -3.34 17.19 4.53
N PHE A 60 -2.45 16.48 3.84
CA PHE A 60 -1.66 17.05 2.74
C PHE A 60 -2.17 16.69 1.34
N LEU A 61 -2.91 15.59 1.19
CA LEU A 61 -3.36 15.09 -0.12
C LEU A 61 -4.57 15.87 -0.65
N GLN A 62 -5.47 16.30 0.22
CA GLN A 62 -6.74 16.90 -0.19
C GLN A 62 -6.55 18.12 -1.09
N SER A 63 -5.69 19.06 -0.71
CA SER A 63 -5.42 20.27 -1.50
C SER A 63 -4.82 19.97 -2.88
N GLN A 64 -4.02 18.90 -2.98
CA GLN A 64 -3.44 18.47 -4.25
C GLN A 64 -4.49 17.86 -5.17
N LEU A 65 -5.42 17.07 -4.61
CA LEU A 65 -6.49 16.44 -5.38
C LEU A 65 -7.46 17.45 -6.00
N GLU A 66 -7.76 18.57 -5.32
CA GLU A 66 -8.70 19.58 -5.83
C GLU A 66 -8.34 20.08 -7.24
N CYS A 67 -7.05 20.24 -7.55
CA CYS A 67 -6.58 20.66 -8.86
C CYS A 67 -6.56 19.49 -9.87
N ILE A 68 -6.12 18.31 -9.42
CA ILE A 68 -5.96 17.13 -10.25
C ILE A 68 -7.30 16.65 -10.79
N VAL A 69 -8.33 16.52 -9.93
CA VAL A 69 -9.65 16.01 -10.34
C VAL A 69 -10.39 16.95 -11.31
N ARG A 70 -10.09 18.25 -11.29
CA ARG A 70 -10.62 19.22 -12.26
C ARG A 70 -9.98 19.11 -13.64
N THR A 71 -8.74 18.61 -13.68
CA THR A 71 -7.92 18.56 -14.90
C THR A 71 -8.05 17.21 -15.59
N TYR A 72 -8.13 16.12 -14.82
CA TYR A 72 -8.08 14.75 -15.33
C TYR A 72 -9.40 14.02 -15.07
N LYS A 73 -9.93 13.36 -16.11
CA LYS A 73 -11.18 12.58 -16.04
C LYS A 73 -11.08 11.33 -15.18
N ARG A 74 -9.87 10.76 -15.08
CA ARG A 74 -9.60 9.53 -14.33
C ARG A 74 -8.38 9.75 -13.45
N VAL A 75 -8.57 9.60 -12.16
CA VAL A 75 -7.53 9.79 -11.14
C VAL A 75 -7.47 8.51 -10.32
N VAL A 76 -6.28 7.90 -10.28
CA VAL A 76 -6.02 6.67 -9.55
C VAL A 76 -4.95 6.93 -8.50
N ILE A 77 -5.19 6.53 -7.26
CA ILE A 77 -4.24 6.67 -6.16
C ILE A 77 -3.86 5.29 -5.64
N GLY A 78 -2.55 5.04 -5.58
CA GLY A 78 -1.96 3.90 -4.89
C GLY A 78 -1.05 4.36 -3.75
N VAL A 79 -0.94 3.53 -2.70
CA VAL A 79 -0.03 3.80 -1.59
C VAL A 79 0.96 2.64 -1.44
N ALA A 80 2.24 2.89 -1.71
CA ALA A 80 3.30 1.90 -1.56
C ALA A 80 3.66 1.65 -0.08
N CYS A 81 2.74 1.02 0.68
CA CYS A 81 2.93 0.59 2.07
C CYS A 81 1.85 -0.43 2.46
N ILE A 82 2.24 -1.66 2.79
CA ILE A 82 1.30 -2.72 3.21
C ILE A 82 0.64 -2.38 4.55
N THR A 83 1.41 -1.95 5.55
CA THR A 83 0.84 -1.62 6.87
C THR A 83 -0.15 -0.45 6.80
N PHE A 84 0.00 0.47 5.83
CA PHE A 84 -1.00 1.52 5.60
C PHE A 84 -2.35 0.96 5.12
N HIS A 85 -2.33 -0.20 4.45
CA HIS A 85 -3.53 -0.85 3.97
C HIS A 85 -4.28 -1.68 5.03
N CYS A 86 -3.83 -1.66 6.29
CA CYS A 86 -4.58 -2.28 7.37
C CYS A 86 -5.95 -1.58 7.52
N PRO A 87 -7.04 -2.31 7.82
CA PRO A 87 -8.38 -1.74 7.85
C PRO A 87 -8.52 -0.50 8.75
N SER A 88 -7.82 -0.45 9.88
CA SER A 88 -7.83 0.69 10.82
C SER A 88 -7.24 1.98 10.25
N VAL A 89 -6.39 1.90 9.22
CA VAL A 89 -5.74 3.06 8.57
C VAL A 89 -6.37 3.32 7.21
N PHE A 90 -6.48 2.29 6.37
CA PHE A 90 -6.92 2.43 5.00
C PHE A 90 -8.39 2.82 4.88
N SER A 91 -9.26 2.32 5.77
CA SER A 91 -10.69 2.66 5.73
C SER A 91 -10.90 4.15 6.01
N VAL A 92 -10.13 4.72 6.95
CA VAL A 92 -10.17 6.16 7.26
C VAL A 92 -9.70 6.97 6.06
N PHE A 93 -8.57 6.58 5.46
CA PHE A 93 -8.06 7.20 4.24
C PHE A 93 -9.08 7.13 3.09
N GLN A 94 -9.63 5.95 2.82
CA GLN A 94 -10.59 5.71 1.77
C GLN A 94 -11.86 6.54 1.96
N GLN A 95 -12.43 6.56 3.17
CA GLN A 95 -13.61 7.38 3.47
C GLN A 95 -13.31 8.87 3.32
N GLY A 96 -12.15 9.33 3.79
CA GLY A 96 -11.72 10.72 3.66
C GLY A 96 -11.54 11.16 2.20
N VAL A 97 -10.97 10.32 1.34
CA VAL A 97 -10.87 10.62 -0.10
C VAL A 97 -12.26 10.58 -0.74
N LYS A 98 -13.03 9.50 -0.55
CA LYS A 98 -14.31 9.29 -1.25
C LYS A 98 -15.41 10.27 -0.85
N SER A 99 -15.39 10.78 0.38
CA SER A 99 -16.34 11.80 0.83
C SER A 99 -16.17 13.15 0.12
N ARG A 100 -14.94 13.47 -0.30
CA ARG A 100 -14.58 14.74 -0.97
C ARG A 100 -14.46 14.59 -2.49
N PHE A 101 -13.97 13.45 -2.95
CA PHE A 101 -13.64 13.14 -4.35
C PHE A 101 -14.14 11.73 -4.72
N PRO A 102 -15.47 11.53 -4.84
CA PRO A 102 -16.06 10.22 -5.10
C PRO A 102 -15.56 9.55 -6.40
N GLU A 103 -15.15 10.35 -7.38
CA GLU A 103 -14.60 9.95 -8.68
C GLU A 103 -13.18 9.36 -8.61
N VAL A 104 -12.43 9.63 -7.55
CA VAL A 104 -11.04 9.16 -7.41
C VAL A 104 -11.01 7.67 -7.13
N GLU A 105 -10.34 6.89 -7.97
CA GLU A 105 -10.14 5.45 -7.79
C GLU A 105 -8.99 5.21 -6.80
N LEU A 106 -9.18 4.29 -5.85
CA LEU A 106 -8.14 3.87 -4.92
C LEU A 106 -7.73 2.43 -5.22
N VAL A 107 -6.43 2.19 -5.35
CA VAL A 107 -5.88 0.85 -5.54
C VAL A 107 -5.37 0.33 -4.20
N SER A 108 -5.94 -0.79 -3.76
CA SER A 108 -5.48 -1.51 -2.57
C SER A 108 -4.43 -2.54 -2.94
N ILE A 109 -3.23 -2.43 -2.34
CA ILE A 109 -2.19 -3.46 -2.52
C ILE A 109 -2.66 -4.84 -2.01
N ILE A 110 -3.54 -4.87 -1.00
CA ILE A 110 -4.09 -6.10 -0.44
C ILE A 110 -4.96 -6.80 -1.47
N SER A 111 -6.00 -6.10 -1.94
CA SER A 111 -6.95 -6.66 -2.90
C SER A 111 -6.29 -6.99 -4.24
N ALA A 112 -5.36 -6.15 -4.71
CA ALA A 112 -4.58 -6.42 -5.93
C ALA A 112 -3.71 -7.69 -5.81
N THR A 113 -3.07 -7.91 -4.66
CA THR A 113 -2.26 -9.11 -4.42
C THR A 113 -3.12 -10.37 -4.34
N VAL A 114 -4.25 -10.31 -3.63
CA VAL A 114 -5.20 -11.44 -3.52
C VAL A 114 -5.71 -11.83 -4.92
N GLU A 115 -6.10 -10.83 -5.71
CA GLU A 115 -6.57 -11.03 -7.08
C GLU A 115 -5.48 -11.62 -7.98
N PHE A 116 -4.25 -11.13 -7.88
CA PHE A 116 -3.11 -11.66 -8.61
C PHE A 116 -2.87 -13.15 -8.30
N VAL A 117 -2.84 -13.53 -7.01
CA VAL A 117 -2.64 -14.92 -6.60
C VAL A 117 -3.80 -15.81 -7.08
N ARG A 118 -5.04 -15.35 -6.91
CA ARG A 118 -6.24 -16.08 -7.34
C ARG A 118 -6.26 -16.34 -8.84
N THR A 119 -5.89 -15.34 -9.64
CA THR A 119 -6.00 -15.40 -11.10
C THR A 119 -4.84 -16.16 -11.73
N LEU A 120 -3.60 -15.96 -11.27
CA LEU A 120 -2.44 -16.63 -11.86
C LEU A 120 -2.10 -17.97 -11.22
N TYR A 121 -2.50 -18.18 -9.97
CA TYR A 121 -2.17 -19.39 -9.22
C TYR A 121 -3.40 -20.02 -8.52
N PRO A 122 -4.50 -20.33 -9.26
CA PRO A 122 -5.78 -20.77 -8.69
C PRO A 122 -5.71 -22.11 -7.94
N HIS A 123 -4.62 -22.88 -8.11
CA HIS A 123 -4.40 -24.17 -7.46
C HIS A 123 -3.65 -24.04 -6.13
N LEU A 124 -3.07 -22.89 -5.80
CA LEU A 124 -2.40 -22.69 -4.51
C LEU A 124 -3.41 -22.73 -3.37
N ARG A 125 -3.01 -23.35 -2.27
CA ARG A 125 -3.78 -23.45 -1.02
C ARG A 125 -3.02 -22.94 0.18
N ARG A 126 -1.72 -22.74 0.05
CA ARG A 126 -0.83 -22.27 1.10
C ARG A 126 0.15 -21.26 0.52
N VAL A 127 0.25 -20.08 1.13
CA VAL A 127 1.13 -19.00 0.68
C VAL A 127 1.92 -18.47 1.88
N GLY A 128 3.25 -18.47 1.77
CA GLY A 128 4.12 -17.90 2.78
C GLY A 128 4.12 -16.37 2.70
N ILE A 129 4.10 -15.69 3.85
CA ILE A 129 4.17 -14.24 3.93
C ILE A 129 5.41 -13.80 4.72
N MET A 130 6.23 -12.95 4.08
CA MET A 130 7.34 -12.23 4.71
C MET A 130 6.93 -10.77 4.80
N SER A 131 6.98 -10.21 6.01
CA SER A 131 6.49 -8.86 6.25
C SER A 131 7.14 -8.24 7.49
N THR A 132 6.86 -6.98 7.77
CA THR A 132 7.23 -6.36 9.06
C THR A 132 6.42 -6.97 10.21
N ASP A 133 6.93 -6.86 11.44
CA ASP A 133 6.22 -7.33 12.64
C ASP A 133 4.80 -6.76 12.77
N GLY A 134 4.63 -5.46 12.48
CA GLY A 134 3.31 -4.85 12.49
C GLY A 134 2.36 -5.49 11.47
N THR A 135 2.85 -5.81 10.27
CA THR A 135 2.04 -6.46 9.23
C THR A 135 1.71 -7.92 9.60
N ARG A 136 2.66 -8.65 10.19
CA ARG A 136 2.43 -10.01 10.72
C ARG A 136 1.41 -10.01 11.86
N HIS A 137 1.42 -8.99 12.72
CA HIS A 137 0.50 -8.88 13.84
C HIS A 137 -0.94 -8.60 13.39
N VAL A 138 -1.12 -7.63 12.50
CA VAL A 138 -2.45 -7.19 12.04
C VAL A 138 -3.04 -8.04 10.91
N ARG A 139 -2.21 -8.84 10.25
CA ARG A 139 -2.57 -9.82 9.21
C ARG A 139 -3.55 -9.25 8.15
N PRO A 140 -3.17 -8.21 7.40
CA PRO A 140 -4.11 -7.47 6.56
C PRO A 140 -4.62 -8.28 5.36
N PHE A 141 -3.97 -9.41 5.03
CA PHE A 141 -4.36 -10.30 3.94
C PHE A 141 -5.20 -11.51 4.40
N GLU A 142 -5.31 -11.78 5.71
CA GLU A 142 -5.84 -13.04 6.25
C GLU A 142 -7.26 -13.33 5.75
N ASP A 143 -8.17 -12.37 5.95
CA ASP A 143 -9.58 -12.55 5.62
C ASP A 143 -9.78 -12.73 4.11
N ASP A 144 -9.10 -11.91 3.30
CA ASP A 144 -9.28 -11.91 1.85
C ASP A 144 -8.65 -13.14 1.20
N MET A 145 -7.50 -13.61 1.68
CA MET A 145 -6.89 -14.87 1.22
C MET A 145 -7.72 -16.09 1.67
N SER A 146 -8.22 -16.08 2.91
CA SER A 146 -9.05 -17.17 3.44
C SER A 146 -10.35 -17.34 2.66
N LYS A 147 -10.99 -16.25 2.25
CA LYS A 147 -12.17 -16.28 1.36
C LYS A 147 -11.90 -16.95 0.01
N GLN A 148 -10.64 -16.96 -0.44
CA GLN A 148 -10.20 -17.67 -1.64
C GLN A 148 -9.74 -19.11 -1.37
N GLY A 149 -9.90 -19.62 -0.15
CA GLY A 149 -9.43 -20.95 0.24
C GLY A 149 -7.91 -21.07 0.35
N ILE A 150 -7.21 -19.93 0.55
CA ILE A 150 -5.75 -19.87 0.71
C ILE A 150 -5.42 -19.67 2.18
N SER A 151 -4.65 -20.59 2.76
CA SER A 151 -4.09 -20.47 4.10
C SER A 151 -2.75 -19.72 4.05
N LEU A 152 -2.65 -18.62 4.80
CA LEU A 152 -1.39 -17.91 4.95
C LEU A 152 -0.48 -18.61 5.96
N VAL A 153 0.80 -18.72 5.60
CA VAL A 153 1.85 -19.29 6.45
C VAL A 153 2.76 -18.16 6.89
N TYR A 154 2.69 -17.83 8.18
CA TYR A 154 3.56 -16.83 8.81
C TYR A 154 4.84 -17.47 9.32
N LEU A 155 5.91 -16.68 9.33
CA LEU A 155 7.17 -17.04 9.95
C LEU A 155 7.01 -17.21 11.48
N ASN A 156 7.79 -18.13 12.04
CA ASN A 156 7.98 -18.19 13.49
C ASN A 156 8.83 -17.00 13.97
N ASP A 157 8.96 -16.82 15.29
CA ASP A 157 9.57 -15.60 15.82
C ASP A 157 11.07 -15.48 15.48
N ASP A 158 11.82 -16.58 15.46
CA ASP A 158 13.23 -16.59 15.07
C ASP A 158 13.42 -16.17 13.60
N GLN A 159 12.61 -16.75 12.70
CA GLN A 159 12.62 -16.41 11.28
C GLN A 159 12.16 -14.96 11.04
N GLN A 160 11.15 -14.51 11.76
CA GLN A 160 10.63 -13.16 11.65
C GLN A 160 11.67 -12.12 12.11
N SER A 161 12.46 -12.43 13.14
CA SER A 161 13.56 -11.56 13.58
C SER A 161 14.57 -11.30 12.46
N ILE A 162 14.91 -12.32 11.67
CA ILE A 162 15.83 -12.18 10.52
C ILE A 162 15.23 -11.23 9.47
N ILE A 163 13.96 -11.42 9.12
CA ILE A 163 13.26 -10.56 8.15
C ILE A 163 13.17 -9.12 8.65
N THR A 164 12.85 -8.90 9.92
CA THR A 164 12.81 -7.57 10.53
C THR A 164 14.19 -6.90 10.43
N SER A 165 15.28 -7.61 10.74
CA SER A 165 16.65 -7.09 10.57
C SER A 165 16.97 -6.76 9.12
N CYS A 166 16.50 -7.54 8.13
CA CYS A 166 16.68 -7.21 6.72
C CYS A 166 15.90 -5.94 6.31
N ILE A 167 14.65 -5.79 6.76
CA ILE A 167 13.79 -4.66 6.37
C ILE A 167 14.28 -3.33 6.97
N PHE A 168 14.82 -3.36 8.18
CA PHE A 168 15.30 -2.18 8.90
C PHE A 168 16.82 -2.08 8.95
N ASN A 169 17.55 -2.80 8.08
CA ASN A 169 19.00 -2.72 8.03
C ASN A 169 19.43 -1.28 7.69
N GLU A 170 20.30 -0.70 8.52
CA GLU A 170 20.83 0.65 8.32
C GLU A 170 22.00 0.67 7.32
N GLN A 171 22.59 -0.50 7.02
CA GLN A 171 23.64 -0.67 6.03
C GLN A 171 23.04 -1.21 4.72
N TRP A 172 23.28 -0.47 3.63
CA TRP A 172 22.77 -0.73 2.29
C TRP A 172 23.87 -1.25 1.37
#